data_AF-F3GJA8-F1
#
_entry.id   AF-F3GJA8-F1
#
_cell.length_a   1.000
_cell.length_b   1.000
_cell.length_c   1.000
_cell.angle_alpha   90.00
_cell.angle_beta   90.00
_cell.angle_gamma   90.00
#
_symmetry.space_group_name_H-M   'P 1'
#
loop_
_entity.id
_entity.type
_entity.pdbx_description
1 polymer ?
#
loop_
_entity_poly.entity_id
_entity_poly.type
_entity_poly.pdbx_seq_one_letter_code
_entity_poly.pdbx_strand_id
1 'polypeptide(L)' 'FGGVGASGNHRASAYYAADYCAYPVASLEADSLTLPATLTPGIRLS' A
#
# COMPACT_ATOMS: atom_id res chain seq x y z
N PHE A 1 0.34 6.39 -23.57
CA PHE A 1 -0.62 7.39 -24.08
C PHE A 1 -1.00 8.31 -22.94
N GLY A 2 -0.41 9.50 -22.86
CA GLY A 2 -0.65 10.42 -21.76
C GLY A 2 0.17 11.68 -21.92
N GLY A 3 -0.50 12.81 -22.18
CA GLY A 3 0.14 14.11 -22.32
C GLY A 3 0.59 14.70 -20.98
N VAL A 4 1.52 15.66 -21.06
CA VAL A 4 2.01 16.45 -19.92
C VAL A 4 1.67 17.93 -20.09
N GLY A 5 1.91 18.76 -19.07
CA GLY A 5 1.61 20.19 -19.09
C GLY A 5 0.11 20.46 -19.27
N ALA A 6 -0.27 21.34 -20.19
CA ALA A 6 -1.69 21.65 -20.46
C ALA A 6 -2.48 20.47 -21.09
N SER A 7 -1.81 19.43 -21.56
CA SER A 7 -2.44 18.28 -22.24
C SER A 7 -2.75 17.10 -21.33
N GLY A 8 -2.53 17.21 -20.01
CA GLY A 8 -2.79 16.12 -19.09
C GLY A 8 -2.50 16.46 -17.64
N ASN A 9 -2.63 15.47 -16.76
CA ASN A 9 -2.52 15.63 -15.32
C ASN A 9 -1.72 14.49 -14.67
N HIS A 10 -0.73 13.95 -15.39
CA HIS A 10 0.12 12.85 -14.94
C HIS A 10 -0.62 11.53 -14.65
N ARG A 11 -1.83 11.34 -15.20
CA ARG A 11 -2.56 10.07 -15.19
C ARG A 11 -2.68 9.54 -16.61
N ALA A 12 -1.65 8.82 -17.06
CA ALA A 12 -1.63 8.24 -18.40
C ALA A 12 -2.73 7.17 -18.56
N SER A 13 -3.30 7.07 -19.77
CA SER A 13 -4.34 6.09 -20.10
C SER A 13 -3.75 4.96 -20.96
N ALA A 14 -4.56 4.35 -21.83
CA ALA A 14 -4.26 3.10 -22.55
C ALA A 14 -3.81 2.03 -21.54
N TYR A 15 -2.58 1.50 -21.67
CA TYR A 15 -2.07 0.48 -20.76
C TYR A 15 -2.08 0.91 -19.29
N TYR A 16 -1.81 2.19 -18.99
CA TYR A 16 -1.77 2.70 -17.61
C TYR A 16 -3.14 3.18 -17.08
N ALA A 17 -4.23 2.96 -17.81
CA ALA A 17 -5.56 3.26 -17.28
C ALA A 17 -5.87 2.49 -15.99
N ALA A 18 -5.30 1.28 -15.84
CA ALA A 18 -5.43 0.48 -14.63
C ALA A 18 -4.97 1.21 -13.36
N ASP A 19 -3.91 2.02 -13.46
CA ASP A 19 -3.27 2.70 -12.32
C ASP A 19 -4.18 3.75 -11.67
N TYR A 20 -5.12 4.33 -12.43
CA TYR A 20 -6.10 5.26 -11.89
C TYR A 20 -7.49 4.64 -11.71
N CYS A 21 -7.76 3.46 -12.30
CA CYS A 21 -9.01 2.73 -12.10
C CYS A 21 -9.04 1.95 -10.77
N ALA A 22 -7.87 1.58 -10.24
CA ALA A 22 -7.73 0.88 -8.97
C ALA A 22 -6.71 1.56 -8.07
N TYR A 23 -6.89 1.44 -6.77
CA TYR A 23 -5.90 1.84 -5.77
C TYR A 23 -5.35 0.59 -5.09
N PRO A 24 -4.06 0.57 -4.70
CA PRO A 24 -3.49 -0.58 -4.02
C PRO A 24 -4.01 -0.67 -2.59
N VAL A 25 -4.31 -1.89 -2.15
CA VAL A 25 -4.54 -2.24 -0.75
C VAL A 25 -3.49 -3.29 -0.38
N ALA A 26 -2.73 -3.04 0.68
CA ALA A 26 -1.72 -3.96 1.18
C ALA A 26 -2.10 -4.42 2.59
N SER A 27 -1.98 -5.72 2.85
CA SER A 27 -2.32 -6.36 4.13
C SER A 27 -1.11 -7.05 4.74
N LEU A 28 -1.05 -7.07 6.07
CA LEU A 28 -0.21 -7.98 6.86
C LEU A 28 -1.15 -8.92 7.60
N GLU A 29 -1.06 -10.21 7.30
CA GLU A 29 -1.98 -11.23 7.82
C GLU A 29 -1.20 -12.23 8.68
N ALA A 30 -1.83 -12.68 9.77
CA ALA A 30 -1.32 -13.71 10.64
C ALA A 30 -2.48 -14.62 11.05
N ASP A 31 -2.31 -15.94 10.88
CA ASP A 31 -3.37 -16.92 11.12
C ASP A 31 -3.86 -16.93 12.58
N SER A 32 -3.00 -16.57 13.52
CA SER A 32 -3.30 -16.51 14.95
C SER A 32 -2.63 -15.32 15.62
N LEU A 33 -3.31 -14.75 16.62
CA LEU A 33 -2.74 -13.72 17.47
C LEU A 33 -1.78 -14.33 18.49
N THR A 34 -0.49 -14.00 18.38
CA THR A 34 0.55 -14.49 19.29
C THR A 34 1.43 -13.35 19.79
N LEU A 35 2.04 -13.53 20.96
CA LEU A 35 3.13 -12.66 21.40
C LEU A 35 4.35 -12.82 20.48
N PRO A 36 5.12 -11.75 20.23
CA PRO A 36 6.39 -11.87 19.52
C PRO A 36 7.39 -12.67 20.35
N ALA A 37 8.35 -13.35 19.69
CA ALA A 37 9.38 -14.14 20.37
C ALA A 37 10.28 -13.30 21.30
N THR A 38 10.38 -11.98 21.06
CA THR A 38 11.10 -11.04 21.92
C THR A 38 10.25 -9.80 22.09
N LEU A 39 9.92 -9.45 23.33
CA LEU A 39 9.25 -8.20 23.65
C LEU A 39 10.21 -7.03 23.47
N THR A 40 9.67 -5.90 23.00
CA THR A 40 10.41 -4.64 22.91
C THR A 40 10.87 -4.21 24.31
N PRO A 41 12.10 -3.68 24.48
CA PRO A 41 12.59 -3.26 25.79
C PRO A 41 11.61 -2.30 26.49
N GLY A 42 11.36 -2.55 27.78
CA GLY A 42 10.44 -1.75 28.60
C GLY A 42 8.98 -2.23 28.62
N ILE A 43 8.57 -3.15 27.73
CA ILE A 43 7.24 -3.77 27.80
C ILE A 43 7.22 -4.88 28.86
N ARG A 44 6.27 -4.79 29.81
CA ARG A 44 6.01 -5.77 30.86
C ARG A 44 4.53 -6.17 30.78
N LEU A 45 4.28 -7.46 30.69
CA LEU A 45 2.93 -8.02 30.78
C LEU A 45 2.79 -8.59 32.19
N SER A 46 2.26 -7.77 33.10
CA SER A 46 2.02 -8.12 34.52
C SER A 46 0.58 -7.84 34.87
#